data_AF-A0A1G5DUZ1-F1
#
_entry.id   AF-A0A1G5DUZ1-F1
#
_cell.length_a   1.000
_cell.length_b   1.000
_cell.length_c   1.000
_cell.angle_alpha   90.00
_cell.angle_beta   90.00
_cell.angle_gamma   90.00
#
_symmetry.space_group_name_H-M   'P 1'
#
loop_
_entity.id
_entity.type
_entity.pdbx_description
1 polymer ?
#
loop_
_entity_poly.entity_id
_entity_poly.type
_entity_poly.pdbx_seq_one_letter_code
_entity_poly.pdbx_strand_id
1 'polypeptide(L)'
;MIEYVEKIKNRTFDDAGFALTGGLKDSLLFEKAFADVGIRAGVASLAKESLMAAAMNGLGDKDWSALTEMIRLSAGLDSQAEMKKSAL
;
A
#
# COMPACT_ATOMS: atom_id res chain seq x y z
N MET A 1 3.96 -11.32 -14.11
CA MET A 1 3.80 -11.77 -12.70
C MET A 1 5.06 -11.56 -11.86
N ILE A 2 6.28 -11.60 -12.42
CA ILE A 2 7.55 -11.26 -11.72
C ILE A 2 7.62 -9.77 -11.34
N GLU A 3 6.91 -8.91 -12.05
CA GLU A 3 6.97 -7.46 -11.90
C GLU A 3 6.67 -6.96 -10.47
N TYR A 4 5.61 -7.42 -9.81
CA TYR A 4 5.31 -6.99 -8.43
C TYR A 4 6.36 -7.48 -7.43
N VAL A 5 6.90 -8.69 -7.63
CA VAL A 5 7.96 -9.22 -6.77
C VAL A 5 9.19 -8.31 -6.83
N GLU A 6 9.63 -7.95 -8.04
CA GLU A 6 10.78 -7.07 -8.22
C GLU A 6 10.48 -5.62 -7.76
N LYS A 7 9.29 -5.07 -8.04
CA LYS A 7 8.89 -3.73 -7.57
C LYS A 7 8.91 -3.64 -6.04
N ILE A 8 8.31 -4.60 -5.34
CA ILE A 8 8.27 -4.63 -3.87
C ILE A 8 9.67 -4.88 -3.29
N LYS A 9 10.42 -5.84 -3.84
CA LYS A 9 11.78 -6.17 -3.39
C LYS A 9 12.74 -4.99 -3.53
N ASN A 10 12.72 -4.33 -4.70
CA ASN A 10 13.63 -3.23 -5.02
C ASN A 10 13.07 -1.87 -4.60
N ARG A 11 11.83 -1.83 -4.07
CA ARG A 11 11.12 -0.63 -3.59
C ARG A 11 10.97 0.44 -4.68
N THR A 12 10.72 0.00 -5.91
CA THR A 12 10.57 0.85 -7.09
C THR A 12 9.10 0.94 -7.48
N PHE A 13 8.47 2.07 -7.20
CA PHE A 13 7.03 2.27 -7.43
C PHE A 13 6.70 3.45 -8.36
N ASP A 14 7.71 4.10 -8.92
CA ASP A 14 7.54 5.25 -9.82
C ASP A 14 6.92 4.89 -11.17
N ASP A 15 7.15 3.67 -11.64
CA ASP A 15 6.53 3.15 -12.86
C ASP A 15 5.17 2.51 -12.54
N ALA A 16 4.16 3.38 -12.46
CA ALA A 16 2.80 2.99 -12.12
C ALA A 16 2.08 2.35 -13.31
N GLY A 17 1.90 1.03 -13.27
CA GLY A 17 0.95 0.34 -14.15
C GLY A 17 -0.50 0.57 -13.70
N PHE A 18 -0.67 0.83 -12.40
CA PHE A 18 -1.93 1.23 -11.79
C PHE A 18 -1.67 2.12 -10.57
N ALA A 19 -2.10 3.38 -10.62
CA ALA A 19 -1.85 4.34 -9.55
C ALA A 19 -2.52 3.94 -8.24
N LEU A 20 -1.85 4.23 -7.12
CA LEU A 20 -2.31 3.90 -5.78
C LEU A 20 -3.66 4.54 -5.44
N THR A 21 -3.87 5.79 -5.85
CA THR A 21 -5.18 6.46 -5.74
C THR A 21 -6.28 5.73 -6.53
N GLY A 22 -5.95 5.12 -7.67
CA GLY A 22 -6.85 4.26 -8.43
C GLY A 22 -7.25 3.00 -7.65
N GLY A 23 -6.27 2.34 -7.02
CA GLY A 23 -6.51 1.21 -6.13
C GLY A 23 -7.33 1.57 -4.90
N LEU A 24 -7.07 2.72 -4.29
CA LEU A 24 -7.88 3.23 -3.16
C LEU A 24 -9.33 3.45 -3.59
N LYS A 25 -9.56 4.09 -4.73
CA LYS A 25 -10.91 4.32 -5.30
C LYS A 25 -11.65 2.99 -5.50
N ASP A 26 -11.01 1.97 -6.08
CA ASP A 26 -11.66 0.66 -6.26
C ASP A 26 -11.92 -0.06 -4.92
N SER A 27 -11.02 0.05 -3.94
CA SER A 27 -11.21 -0.55 -2.62
C SER A 27 -12.40 0.02 -1.84
N LEU A 28 -12.71 1.31 -2.03
CA LEU A 28 -13.90 1.96 -1.48
C LEU A 28 -15.19 1.44 -2.15
N LEU A 29 -15.14 1.15 -3.45
CA LEU A 29 -16.26 0.52 -4.16
C LEU A 29 -16.52 -0.90 -3.65
N PHE A 30 -15.47 -1.69 -3.40
CA PHE A 30 -15.60 -3.01 -2.81
C PHE A 30 -16.17 -2.95 -1.40
N GLU A 31 -15.67 -2.06 -0.53
CA GLU A 31 -16.22 -1.89 0.81
C GLU A 31 -17.72 -1.57 0.77
N LYS A 32 -18.15 -0.67 -0.11
CA LYS A 32 -19.56 -0.37 -0.30
C LYS A 32 -20.34 -1.62 -0.74
N ALA A 33 -19.87 -2.33 -1.77
CA ALA A 33 -20.53 -3.52 -2.29
C ALA A 33 -20.70 -4.60 -1.22
N PHE A 34 -19.68 -4.81 -0.37
CA PHE A 34 -19.77 -5.74 0.75
C PHE A 34 -20.77 -5.28 1.82
N ALA A 35 -20.73 -3.98 2.17
CA ALA A 35 -21.65 -3.41 3.15
C ALA A 35 -23.12 -3.51 2.70
N ASP A 36 -23.40 -3.30 1.42
CA ASP A 36 -24.75 -3.38 0.84
C ASP A 36 -25.38 -4.78 1.01
N VAL A 37 -24.57 -5.83 1.17
CA VAL A 37 -25.03 -7.22 1.40
C VAL A 37 -24.77 -7.70 2.83
N GLY A 38 -24.42 -6.80 3.76
CA GLY A 38 -24.20 -7.12 5.16
C GLY A 38 -22.91 -7.93 5.45
N ILE A 39 -21.93 -7.88 4.55
CA ILE A 39 -20.65 -8.60 4.68
C ILE A 39 -19.54 -7.64 5.09
N ARG A 40 -18.69 -8.07 6.02
CA ARG A 40 -17.41 -7.42 6.31
C ARG A 40 -16.26 -8.23 5.72
N ALA A 41 -15.63 -7.73 4.66
CA ALA A 41 -14.52 -8.39 4.00
C ALA A 41 -13.18 -8.01 4.65
N GLY A 42 -12.76 -8.75 5.68
CA GLY A 42 -11.59 -8.41 6.50
C GLY A 42 -10.30 -8.13 5.70
N VAL A 43 -9.98 -8.99 4.71
CA VAL A 43 -8.79 -8.80 3.87
C VAL A 43 -8.88 -7.53 3.01
N ALA A 44 -10.06 -7.25 2.44
CA ALA A 44 -10.29 -6.06 1.64
C ALA A 44 -10.24 -4.78 2.49
N SER A 45 -10.76 -4.83 3.74
CA SER A 45 -10.65 -3.73 4.69
C SER A 45 -9.19 -3.39 5.02
N LEU A 46 -8.36 -4.41 5.29
CA LEU A 46 -6.93 -4.19 5.56
C LEU A 46 -6.19 -3.61 4.35
N ALA A 47 -6.51 -4.08 3.14
CA ALA A 47 -5.93 -3.53 1.92
C ALA A 47 -6.33 -2.05 1.72
N LYS A 48 -7.61 -1.71 1.92
CA LYS A 48 -8.12 -0.33 1.87
C LYS A 48 -7.40 0.58 2.88
N GLU A 49 -7.27 0.13 4.13
CA GLU A 49 -6.56 0.86 5.18
C GLU A 49 -5.09 1.12 4.80
N SER A 50 -4.42 0.12 4.22
CA SER A 50 -3.03 0.25 3.76
C SER A 50 -2.90 1.22 2.57
N LEU A 51 -3.83 1.16 1.61
CA LEU A 51 -3.91 2.10 0.48
C LEU A 51 -4.16 3.53 0.98
N MET A 52 -5.07 3.71 1.93
CA MET A 52 -5.39 5.01 2.52
C MET A 52 -4.17 5.59 3.26
N ALA A 53 -3.51 4.79 4.10
CA ALA A 53 -2.30 5.21 4.81
C ALA A 53 -1.17 5.56 3.84
N ALA A 54 -0.96 4.79 2.78
CA ALA A 54 0.05 5.06 1.76
C ALA A 54 -0.23 6.38 1.00
N ALA A 55 -1.49 6.63 0.63
CA ALA A 55 -1.90 7.88 0.00
C ALA A 55 -1.63 9.08 0.91
N MET A 56 -1.95 8.97 2.21
CA MET A 56 -1.66 10.01 3.21
C MET A 56 -0.16 10.26 3.41
N ASN A 57 0.69 9.26 3.14
CA ASN A 57 2.14 9.38 3.14
C ASN A 57 2.74 9.82 1.78
N GLY A 58 1.92 10.36 0.88
CA GLY A 58 2.39 10.95 -0.38
C GLY A 58 2.70 9.93 -1.48
N LEU A 59 2.25 8.68 -1.34
CA LEU A 59 2.46 7.63 -2.35
C LEU A 59 1.34 7.54 -3.38
N GLY A 60 0.45 8.53 -3.46
CA GLY A 60 -0.77 8.48 -4.26
C GLY A 60 -0.56 8.25 -5.77
N ASP A 61 0.51 8.82 -6.33
CA ASP A 61 0.85 8.71 -7.75
C ASP A 61 1.77 7.52 -8.06
N LYS A 62 2.22 6.79 -7.03
CA LYS A 62 3.02 5.58 -7.19
C LYS A 62 2.13 4.41 -7.63
N ASP A 63 2.75 3.33 -8.06
CA ASP A 63 2.07 2.06 -8.26
C ASP A 63 1.36 1.61 -6.97
N TRP A 64 0.15 1.08 -7.08
CA TRP A 64 -0.65 0.64 -5.93
C TRP A 64 0.05 -0.37 -5.02
N SER A 65 1.01 -1.15 -5.54
CA SER A 65 1.84 -2.05 -4.74
C SER A 65 2.70 -1.33 -3.68
N ALA A 66 2.84 0.00 -3.77
CA ALA A 66 3.45 0.84 -2.74
C ALA A 66 2.69 0.82 -1.39
N LEU A 67 1.46 0.28 -1.34
CA LEU A 67 0.76 0.02 -0.06
C LEU A 67 1.60 -0.84 0.89
N THR A 68 2.50 -1.66 0.35
CA THR A 68 3.41 -2.51 1.13
C THR A 68 4.42 -1.74 1.97
N GLU A 69 4.73 -0.48 1.63
CA GLU A 69 5.57 0.38 2.47
C GLU A 69 4.89 0.69 3.82
N MET A 70 3.56 0.65 3.90
CA MET A 70 2.84 0.84 5.18
C MET A 70 3.05 -0.34 6.12
N ILE A 71 3.20 -1.56 5.59
CA ILE A 71 3.54 -2.74 6.37
C ILE A 71 4.94 -2.59 6.94
N ARG A 72 5.91 -2.16 6.12
CA ARG A 72 7.28 -1.88 6.57
C ARG A 72 7.32 -0.80 7.64
N LEU A 73 6.62 0.31 7.44
CA LEU A 73 6.50 1.39 8.42
C LEU A 73 5.93 0.87 9.74
N SER A 74 4.86 0.08 9.70
CA SER A 74 4.26 -0.52 10.91
C SER A 74 5.19 -1.48 11.65
N ALA A 75 6.12 -2.11 10.92
CA ALA A 75 7.16 -2.98 11.47
C ALA A 75 8.41 -2.21 11.94
N GLY A 76 8.42 -0.88 11.84
CA GLY A 76 9.56 -0.03 12.21
C GLY A 76 10.74 -0.11 11.24
N LEU A 77 10.52 -0.53 9.99
CA LEU A 77 11.55 -0.73 8.96
C LEU A 77 11.72 0.49 8.02
N ASP A 78 11.47 1.67 8.57
CA ASP A 78 11.51 2.93 7.82
C ASP A 78 12.93 3.37 7.47
N SER A 79 13.09 4.10 6.36
CA SER A 79 14.40 4.55 5.83
C SER A 79 15.21 5.39 6.81
N GLN A 80 14.56 6.10 7.73
CA GLN A 80 15.21 6.86 8.81
C GLN A 80 15.72 5.98 9.96
N ALA A 81 15.07 4.83 10.21
CA ALA A 81 15.46 3.88 11.25
C ALA A 81 16.66 3.03 10.81
N GLU A 82 16.75 2.69 9.52
CA GLU A 82 17.91 1.98 8.95
C GLU A 82 19.18 2.85 8.93
N MET A 83 19.09 4.16 8.61
CA MET A 83 20.24 5.07 8.70
C MET A 83 20.80 5.20 10.13
N LYS A 84 19.96 5.14 11.17
CA LYS A 84 20.43 5.14 12.57
C LYS A 84 21.11 3.84 12.98
N LYS A 85 20.76 2.70 12.36
CA LYS A 85 21.33 1.38 12.67
C LYS A 85 22.70 1.13 12.02
N SER A 86 22.98 1.76 10.88
CA SER A 86 24.31 1.74 10.22
C SER A 86 25.27 2.81 10.74
N ALA A 87 24.81 3.72 11.60
CA ALA A 87 25.61 4.79 12.20
C ALA A 87 26.05 4.50 13.65
N LEU A 88 25.78 3.28 14.13
CA LEU A 88 26.19 2.72 15.42
C LEU A 88 27.07 1.50 15.18
#